data_AF-A0AAV2RTC4-F1
#
_entry.id   AF-A0AAV2RTC4-F1
#
_cell.length_a   1.000
_cell.length_b   1.000
_cell.length_c   1.000
_cell.angle_alpha   90.00
_cell.angle_beta   90.00
_cell.angle_gamma   90.00
#
_symmetry.space_group_name_H-M   'P 1'
#
loop_
_entity.id
_entity.type
_entity.pdbx_description
1 polymer ?
#
loop_
_entity_poly.entity_id
_entity_poly.type
_entity_poly.pdbx_seq_one_letter_code
_entity_poly.pdbx_strand_id
1 'polypeptide(L)'
;MLLIYHIISWHMLSHLVNCVKYTEHIPRDEVRCPNALDILPCLCVSNSDPALFMDCSLVSDTEELINVFQTTFPYSEFEVLHIMYNFSLTTLPTGVFGNVTFSTVLMNHGNLQTVEEGVFRSSLPRLKHFTLSYNLITTVPHDLLSKSDELVNLYLNNNKIVNLPIIESQSLQYVDFSANPISELKVNSFDQMPNLKDVLMVDTSISELPVGTFIKNSGLQSIYLNGNNISQLNTGCLNLSTSDLLLLDLSHNHIRKLQPAAIIIPESVNYRPSLYLDHNLITTLEEQDWKPMLEMGFLIDLSDNPLLCDCDVAWLIFSPALLEQVARVQCPSGQFAGQDLHDLNPEWFVHNC
;
A
#
# COMPACT_ATOMS: atom_id res chain seq x y z
N MET A 1 8.38 0.02 10.26
CA MET A 1 9.05 0.51 9.03
C MET A 1 8.44 1.85 8.60
N LEU A 2 8.69 2.93 9.35
CA LEU A 2 7.94 4.21 9.28
C LEU A 2 8.76 5.41 8.75
N LEU A 3 9.88 5.16 8.07
CA LEU A 3 10.90 6.20 7.80
C LEU A 3 10.96 6.71 6.35
N ILE A 4 10.07 6.26 5.44
CA ILE A 4 10.11 6.70 4.03
C ILE A 4 9.08 7.81 3.71
N TYR A 5 8.01 7.95 4.51
CA TYR A 5 6.95 8.94 4.27
C TYR A 5 7.33 10.39 4.67
N HIS A 6 8.44 10.62 5.38
CA HIS A 6 8.85 11.96 5.79
C HIS A 6 9.81 12.67 4.82
N ILE A 7 10.35 11.99 3.80
CA ILE A 7 11.42 12.59 2.97
C ILE A 7 10.86 13.38 1.78
N ILE A 8 9.61 13.15 1.36
CA ILE A 8 9.01 13.86 0.21
C ILE A 8 8.22 15.11 0.65
N SER A 9 7.74 15.19 1.89
CA SER A 9 6.96 16.35 2.37
C SER A 9 7.79 17.52 2.92
N TRP A 10 9.05 17.30 3.32
CA TRP A 10 9.89 18.36 3.93
C TRP A 10 10.76 19.14 2.94
N HIS A 11 11.00 18.65 1.72
CA HIS A 11 11.81 19.37 0.73
C HIS A 11 11.05 20.39 -0.14
N MET A 12 9.71 20.41 -0.13
CA MET A 12 8.94 21.46 -0.83
C MET A 12 8.53 22.64 0.07
N LEU A 13 8.47 22.48 1.39
CA LEU A 13 8.07 23.56 2.30
C LEU A 13 9.21 24.57 2.61
N SER A 14 10.48 24.21 2.39
CA SER A 14 11.59 25.15 2.56
C SER A 14 11.80 26.12 1.37
N HIS A 15 11.05 25.95 0.27
CA HIS A 15 11.17 26.82 -0.90
C HIS A 15 10.10 27.93 -0.99
N LEU A 16 9.04 27.87 -0.18
CA LEU A 16 7.96 28.88 -0.20
C LEU A 16 8.21 30.12 0.69
N VAL A 17 9.35 30.22 1.38
CA VAL A 17 9.65 31.35 2.28
C VAL A 17 10.76 32.29 1.77
N ASN A 18 11.40 32.02 0.63
CA ASN A 18 12.49 32.87 0.11
C ASN A 18 12.27 33.39 -1.33
N CYS A 19 11.04 33.81 -1.66
CA CYS A 19 10.75 34.55 -2.88
C CYS A 19 11.10 36.05 -2.79
N VAL A 20 12.31 36.43 -2.36
CA VAL A 20 12.90 37.74 -2.68
C VAL A 20 14.42 37.61 -2.74
N LYS A 21 14.99 37.85 -3.93
CA LYS A 21 16.42 37.93 -4.32
C LYS A 21 16.98 36.67 -4.97
N TYR A 22 16.83 36.55 -6.29
CA TYR A 22 17.91 36.23 -7.22
C TYR A 22 17.49 36.69 -8.62
N THR A 23 17.80 37.94 -8.96
CA THR A 23 17.80 38.41 -10.34
C THR A 23 19.23 38.28 -10.85
N GLU A 24 19.57 37.17 -11.51
CA GLU A 24 20.79 37.09 -12.31
C GLU A 24 20.67 35.98 -13.38
N HIS A 25 20.41 36.44 -14.62
CA HIS A 25 20.72 35.82 -15.92
C HIS A 25 20.19 34.40 -16.20
N ILE A 26 18.91 34.32 -16.57
CA ILE A 26 18.35 33.19 -17.34
C ILE A 26 18.56 33.49 -18.84
N PRO A 27 19.16 32.60 -19.63
CA PRO A 27 19.23 32.75 -21.08
C PRO A 27 17.82 32.82 -21.67
N ARG A 28 17.55 33.80 -22.54
CA ARG A 28 16.36 33.79 -23.40
C ARG A 28 16.54 32.65 -24.40
N ASP A 29 15.80 31.56 -24.23
CA ASP A 29 15.02 30.90 -25.29
C ASP A 29 14.23 29.71 -24.71
N GLU A 30 12.93 29.67 -25.06
CA GLU A 30 11.83 28.78 -24.64
C GLU A 30 11.23 28.99 -23.23
N VAL A 31 10.27 29.94 -23.16
CA VAL A 31 9.28 29.97 -22.07
C VAL A 31 8.39 28.72 -22.22
N ARG A 32 8.68 27.67 -21.45
CA ARG A 32 7.95 26.40 -21.50
C ARG A 32 6.61 26.41 -20.76
N CYS A 33 6.47 27.30 -19.79
CA CYS A 33 5.22 27.50 -19.06
C CYS A 33 4.24 28.39 -19.84
N PRO A 34 2.93 28.21 -19.65
CA PRO A 34 1.93 29.18 -20.08
C PRO A 34 2.17 30.56 -19.44
N ASN A 35 1.49 31.58 -19.95
CA ASN A 35 1.49 32.90 -19.32
C ASN A 35 0.93 32.79 -17.89
N ALA A 36 1.73 33.21 -16.91
CA ALA A 36 1.39 33.09 -15.48
C ALA A 36 0.06 33.75 -15.10
N LEU A 37 -0.34 34.84 -15.77
CA LEU A 37 -1.61 35.52 -15.48
C LEU A 37 -2.82 34.75 -16.00
N ASP A 38 -2.66 34.01 -17.09
CA ASP A 38 -3.75 33.26 -17.71
C ASP A 38 -4.07 31.98 -16.91
N ILE A 39 -3.08 31.45 -16.17
CA ILE A 39 -3.21 30.22 -15.39
C ILE A 39 -3.41 30.45 -13.89
N LEU A 40 -3.59 31.69 -13.41
CA LEU A 40 -3.89 31.93 -12.00
C LEU A 40 -5.19 31.21 -11.58
N PRO A 41 -5.25 30.64 -10.36
CA PRO A 41 -4.25 30.69 -9.28
C PRO A 41 -3.19 29.58 -9.36
N CYS A 42 -3.14 28.82 -10.46
CA CYS A 42 -2.16 27.78 -10.65
C CYS A 42 -0.79 28.34 -11.01
N LEU A 43 0.25 27.56 -10.66
CA LEU A 43 1.64 27.92 -10.88
C LEU A 43 2.29 26.86 -11.75
N CYS A 44 2.94 27.31 -12.82
CA CYS A 44 3.80 26.46 -13.64
C CYS A 44 5.27 26.74 -13.32
N VAL A 45 6.03 25.68 -13.06
CA VAL A 45 7.47 25.75 -12.85
C VAL A 45 8.16 24.86 -13.87
N SER A 46 9.10 25.46 -14.62
CA SER A 46 10.05 24.75 -15.46
C SER A 46 11.39 24.75 -14.74
N ASN A 47 11.72 23.66 -14.05
CA ASN A 47 13.09 23.47 -13.59
C ASN A 47 13.97 23.10 -14.80
N SER A 48 15.27 23.37 -14.70
CA SER A 48 16.23 23.11 -15.77
C SER A 48 16.28 21.61 -16.11
N ASP A 49 15.55 21.24 -17.17
CA ASP A 49 15.67 20.02 -18.01
C ASP A 49 15.12 18.69 -17.41
N PRO A 50 14.07 18.05 -17.97
CA PRO A 50 12.97 18.53 -18.83
C PRO A 50 11.61 18.63 -18.11
N ALA A 51 11.56 18.48 -16.79
CA ALA A 51 10.28 18.32 -16.07
C ALA A 51 9.51 19.64 -15.91
N LEU A 52 8.27 19.66 -16.42
CA LEU A 52 7.29 20.73 -16.17
C LEU A 52 6.37 20.34 -15.02
N PHE A 53 6.22 21.25 -14.07
CA PHE A 53 5.43 21.06 -12.85
C PHE A 53 4.28 22.06 -12.84
N MET A 54 3.09 21.58 -12.52
CA MET A 54 1.88 22.40 -12.48
C MET A 54 1.21 22.22 -11.13
N ASP A 55 1.13 23.30 -10.34
CA ASP A 55 0.47 23.34 -9.04
C ASP A 55 -0.84 24.13 -9.12
N CYS A 56 -1.97 23.45 -8.97
CA CYS A 56 -3.31 24.02 -8.92
C CYS A 56 -3.95 23.90 -7.53
N SER A 57 -3.16 23.77 -6.46
CA SER A 57 -3.69 23.57 -5.10
C SER A 57 -4.61 24.70 -4.63
N LEU A 58 -4.46 25.91 -5.21
CA LEU A 58 -5.19 27.11 -4.83
C LEU A 58 -6.47 27.37 -5.63
N VAL A 59 -6.86 26.49 -6.57
CA VAL A 59 -8.13 26.67 -7.30
C VAL A 59 -9.31 26.65 -6.34
N SER A 60 -10.21 27.59 -6.53
CA SER A 60 -11.36 27.82 -5.67
C SER A 60 -12.56 26.96 -6.05
N ASP A 61 -12.63 26.45 -7.27
CA ASP A 61 -13.62 25.49 -7.75
C ASP A 61 -13.17 24.80 -9.06
N THR A 62 -14.02 23.90 -9.55
CA THR A 62 -13.80 23.15 -10.78
C THR A 62 -13.84 24.03 -12.04
N GLU A 63 -14.63 25.11 -12.04
CA GLU A 63 -14.74 26.01 -13.20
C GLU A 63 -13.45 26.81 -13.39
N GLU A 64 -12.85 27.29 -12.29
CA GLU A 64 -11.53 27.93 -12.31
C GLU A 64 -10.45 26.97 -12.83
N LEU A 65 -10.47 25.71 -12.40
CA LEU A 65 -9.55 24.69 -12.92
C LEU A 65 -9.73 24.47 -14.43
N ILE A 66 -10.98 24.37 -14.91
CA ILE A 66 -11.28 24.26 -16.34
C ILE A 66 -10.73 25.46 -17.10
N ASN A 67 -10.95 26.68 -16.60
CA ASN A 67 -10.50 27.91 -17.24
C ASN A 67 -8.97 27.93 -17.42
N VAL A 68 -8.22 27.52 -16.40
CA VAL A 68 -6.76 27.39 -16.48
C VAL A 68 -6.34 26.48 -17.64
N PHE A 69 -6.99 25.33 -17.80
CA PHE A 69 -6.65 24.34 -18.83
C PHE A 69 -7.26 24.60 -20.21
N GLN A 70 -8.08 25.64 -20.36
CA GLN A 70 -8.55 26.15 -21.66
C GLN A 70 -7.62 27.22 -22.25
N THR A 71 -6.63 27.68 -21.49
CA THR A 71 -5.63 28.64 -21.96
C THR A 71 -4.65 28.01 -22.95
N THR A 72 -3.78 28.83 -23.54
CA THR A 72 -2.77 28.35 -24.49
C THR A 72 -1.54 27.84 -23.74
N PHE A 73 -1.29 26.54 -23.84
CA PHE A 73 -0.09 25.89 -23.31
C PHE A 73 0.98 25.75 -24.40
N PRO A 74 2.21 26.28 -24.21
CA PRO A 74 3.29 26.08 -25.18
C PRO A 74 3.74 24.62 -25.30
N TYR A 75 3.61 23.85 -24.22
CA TYR A 75 3.87 22.41 -24.15
C TYR A 75 2.72 21.73 -23.43
N SER A 76 2.34 20.52 -23.85
CA SER A 76 1.24 19.75 -23.27
C SER A 76 1.71 18.56 -22.43
N GLU A 77 3.01 18.27 -22.38
CA GLU A 77 3.57 17.18 -21.60
C GLU A 77 4.19 17.68 -20.31
N PHE A 78 3.49 17.46 -19.20
CA PHE A 78 3.94 17.81 -17.87
C PHE A 78 4.40 16.55 -17.12
N GLU A 79 5.35 16.74 -16.22
CA GLU A 79 5.80 15.67 -15.32
C GLU A 79 4.80 15.54 -14.17
N VAL A 80 4.48 16.64 -13.49
CA VAL A 80 3.68 16.59 -12.25
C VAL A 80 2.50 17.54 -12.30
N LEU A 81 1.32 17.02 -11.96
CA LEU A 81 0.16 17.78 -11.51
C LEU A 81 0.07 17.70 -9.99
N HIS A 82 0.02 18.85 -9.33
CA HIS A 82 -0.06 18.97 -7.88
C HIS A 82 -1.33 19.72 -7.48
N ILE A 83 -2.21 19.08 -6.71
CA ILE A 83 -3.40 19.69 -6.10
C ILE A 83 -3.52 19.14 -4.67
N MET A 84 -2.84 19.78 -3.72
CA MET A 84 -2.82 19.34 -2.33
C MET A 84 -3.62 20.26 -1.44
N TYR A 85 -4.22 19.71 -0.38
CA TYR A 85 -4.95 20.53 0.60
C TYR A 85 -6.06 21.38 -0.04
N ASN A 86 -6.61 20.90 -1.16
CA ASN A 86 -7.70 21.57 -1.85
C ASN A 86 -9.04 21.03 -1.35
N PHE A 87 -9.73 21.85 -0.56
CA PHE A 87 -11.00 21.49 0.05
C PHE A 87 -12.22 21.94 -0.77
N SER A 88 -12.00 22.61 -1.90
CA SER A 88 -13.06 23.15 -2.74
C SER A 88 -13.46 22.23 -3.87
N LEU A 89 -12.50 21.50 -4.45
CA LEU A 89 -12.77 20.51 -5.49
C LEU A 89 -13.45 19.28 -4.90
N THR A 90 -14.67 19.02 -5.35
CA THR A 90 -15.46 17.84 -4.97
C THR A 90 -15.65 16.87 -6.12
N THR A 91 -15.57 17.34 -7.37
CA THR A 91 -15.68 16.51 -8.57
C THR A 91 -14.70 16.98 -9.64
N LEU A 92 -14.04 16.03 -10.31
CA LEU A 92 -13.28 16.28 -11.53
C LEU A 92 -14.07 15.76 -12.74
N PRO A 93 -14.57 16.66 -13.60
CA PRO A 93 -15.34 16.27 -14.77
C PRO A 93 -14.44 15.88 -15.94
N THR A 94 -14.96 15.04 -16.83
CA THR A 94 -14.24 14.62 -18.04
C THR A 94 -13.76 15.85 -18.84
N GLY A 95 -12.48 15.85 -19.22
CA GLY A 95 -11.90 16.93 -20.03
C GLY A 95 -11.40 18.16 -19.24
N VAL A 96 -11.47 18.15 -17.90
CA VAL A 96 -10.99 19.25 -17.05
C VAL A 96 -9.53 19.67 -17.30
N PHE A 97 -8.67 18.74 -17.75
CA PHE A 97 -7.26 19.02 -18.07
C PHE A 97 -6.99 19.25 -19.57
N GLY A 98 -8.04 19.27 -20.40
CA GLY A 98 -7.94 19.41 -21.85
C GLY A 98 -6.98 18.38 -22.47
N ASN A 99 -6.02 18.90 -23.25
CA ASN A 99 -5.00 18.09 -23.92
C ASN A 99 -3.67 18.02 -23.13
N VAL A 100 -3.61 18.62 -21.93
CA VAL A 100 -2.43 18.55 -21.08
C VAL A 100 -2.34 17.16 -20.46
N THR A 101 -1.14 16.61 -20.42
CA THR A 101 -0.84 15.25 -19.98
C THR A 101 0.17 15.29 -18.84
N PHE A 102 0.08 14.31 -17.94
CA PHE A 102 0.90 14.24 -16.74
C PHE A 102 1.47 12.82 -16.58
N SER A 103 2.76 12.70 -16.24
CA SER A 103 3.33 11.39 -15.83
C SER A 103 3.03 11.06 -14.37
N THR A 104 2.83 12.09 -13.54
CA THR A 104 2.57 11.98 -12.10
C THR A 104 1.42 12.90 -11.72
N VAL A 105 0.41 12.36 -11.05
CA VAL A 105 -0.73 13.12 -10.54
C VAL A 105 -0.79 12.98 -9.02
N LEU A 106 -0.65 14.10 -8.34
CA LEU A 106 -0.65 14.22 -6.88
C LEU A 106 -1.84 15.06 -6.43
N MET A 107 -2.94 14.41 -6.02
CA MET A 107 -4.13 15.11 -5.53
C MET A 107 -4.54 14.60 -4.15
N ASN A 108 -3.83 15.03 -3.10
CA ASN A 108 -4.03 14.48 -1.75
C ASN A 108 -4.58 15.51 -0.75
N HIS A 109 -5.16 15.00 0.33
CA HIS A 109 -5.66 15.80 1.45
C HIS A 109 -6.74 16.81 1.04
N GLY A 110 -7.75 16.37 0.30
CA GLY A 110 -8.82 17.23 -0.19
C GLY A 110 -10.22 16.72 0.15
N ASN A 111 -11.22 17.32 -0.50
CA ASN A 111 -12.63 16.91 -0.39
C ASN A 111 -13.12 16.21 -1.67
N LEU A 112 -12.22 15.69 -2.50
CA LEU A 112 -12.59 15.10 -3.78
C LEU A 112 -13.42 13.83 -3.56
N GLN A 113 -14.61 13.77 -4.13
CA GLN A 113 -15.55 12.65 -3.99
C GLN A 113 -15.66 11.81 -5.27
N THR A 114 -15.51 12.46 -6.42
CA THR A 114 -15.74 11.83 -7.72
C THR A 114 -14.70 12.27 -8.74
N VAL A 115 -14.15 11.30 -9.45
CA VAL A 115 -13.35 11.49 -10.66
C VAL A 115 -14.12 10.82 -11.78
N GLU A 116 -14.66 11.61 -12.71
CA GLU A 116 -15.42 11.07 -13.84
C GLU A 116 -14.53 10.20 -14.74
N GLU A 117 -15.16 9.28 -15.48
CA GLU A 117 -14.44 8.45 -16.44
C GLU A 117 -13.76 9.31 -17.52
N GLY A 118 -12.53 8.96 -17.88
CA GLY A 118 -11.79 9.67 -18.92
C GLY A 118 -11.21 11.04 -18.53
N VAL A 119 -11.31 11.48 -17.26
CA VAL A 119 -10.64 12.72 -16.76
C VAL A 119 -9.17 12.77 -17.15
N PHE A 120 -8.45 11.64 -17.02
CA PHE A 120 -7.03 11.52 -17.34
C PHE A 120 -6.75 10.81 -18.67
N ARG A 121 -7.72 10.77 -19.59
CA ARG A 121 -7.60 10.05 -20.86
C ARG A 121 -6.34 10.45 -21.65
N SER A 122 -6.00 11.73 -21.65
CA SER A 122 -4.80 12.26 -22.33
C SER A 122 -3.50 11.81 -21.67
N SER A 123 -3.51 11.53 -20.35
CA SER A 123 -2.33 11.12 -19.58
C SER A 123 -2.07 9.60 -19.61
N LEU A 124 -3.05 8.78 -20.00
CA LEU A 124 -2.96 7.30 -19.93
C LEU A 124 -1.66 6.70 -20.51
N PRO A 125 -1.12 7.17 -21.66
CA PRO A 125 0.07 6.58 -22.26
C PRO A 125 1.38 6.81 -21.48
N ARG A 126 1.40 7.76 -20.52
CA ARG A 126 2.64 8.17 -19.82
C ARG A 126 2.49 8.27 -18.31
N LEU A 127 1.28 8.06 -17.78
CA LEU A 127 0.99 8.14 -16.35
C LEU A 127 1.65 6.97 -15.63
N LYS A 128 2.55 7.27 -14.69
CA LYS A 128 3.34 6.32 -13.90
C LYS A 128 2.92 6.27 -12.45
N HIS A 129 2.50 7.42 -11.91
CA HIS A 129 2.20 7.58 -10.50
C HIS A 129 0.88 8.35 -10.33
N PHE A 130 -0.06 7.75 -9.61
CA PHE A 130 -1.37 8.34 -9.40
C PHE A 130 -1.78 8.23 -7.93
N THR A 131 -2.08 9.36 -7.30
CA THR A 131 -2.52 9.40 -5.91
C THR A 131 -3.73 10.30 -5.72
N LEU A 132 -4.74 9.76 -5.05
CA LEU A 132 -5.91 10.48 -4.53
C LEU A 132 -6.03 10.29 -3.01
N SER A 133 -4.92 10.05 -2.30
CA SER A 133 -4.91 9.74 -0.88
C SER A 133 -5.55 10.85 -0.04
N TYR A 134 -6.18 10.48 1.07
CA TYR A 134 -6.82 11.44 1.99
C TYR A 134 -7.85 12.33 1.28
N ASN A 135 -8.80 11.70 0.58
CA ASN A 135 -9.96 12.37 -0.02
C ASN A 135 -11.25 11.66 0.43
N LEU A 136 -12.34 11.85 -0.30
CA LEU A 136 -13.65 11.27 -0.05
C LEU A 136 -14.10 10.37 -1.20
N ILE A 137 -13.15 9.79 -1.95
CA ILE A 137 -13.42 8.97 -3.13
C ILE A 137 -14.17 7.71 -2.71
N THR A 138 -15.27 7.41 -3.41
CA THR A 138 -16.11 6.23 -3.13
C THR A 138 -15.90 5.10 -4.14
N THR A 139 -15.36 5.40 -5.32
CA THR A 139 -15.16 4.46 -6.42
C THR A 139 -13.76 4.57 -7.00
N VAL A 140 -13.15 3.42 -7.31
CA VAL A 140 -11.86 3.35 -7.99
C VAL A 140 -12.01 3.84 -9.44
N PRO A 141 -11.12 4.70 -9.97
CA PRO A 141 -11.17 5.19 -11.36
C PRO A 141 -10.75 4.09 -12.35
N HIS A 142 -11.67 3.17 -12.66
CA HIS A 142 -11.41 1.94 -13.45
C HIS A 142 -10.75 2.20 -14.82
N ASP A 143 -11.20 3.23 -15.53
CA ASP A 143 -10.71 3.59 -16.86
C ASP A 143 -9.22 3.97 -16.87
N LEU A 144 -8.73 4.55 -15.76
CA LEU A 144 -7.32 4.86 -15.57
C LEU A 144 -6.48 3.58 -15.49
N LEU A 145 -6.97 2.60 -14.73
CA LEU A 145 -6.21 1.40 -14.38
C LEU A 145 -6.15 0.42 -15.56
N SER A 146 -7.27 0.25 -16.25
CA SER A 146 -7.42 -0.69 -17.38
C SER A 146 -6.74 -0.24 -18.67
N LYS A 147 -6.49 1.06 -18.84
CA LYS A 147 -5.99 1.64 -20.10
C LYS A 147 -4.62 2.29 -19.99
N SER A 148 -4.00 2.34 -18.80
CA SER A 148 -2.67 2.92 -18.65
C SER A 148 -1.58 1.87 -18.77
N ASP A 149 -0.73 2.05 -19.79
CA ASP A 149 0.36 1.13 -20.11
C ASP A 149 1.58 1.27 -19.18
N GLU A 150 1.70 2.41 -18.49
CA GLU A 150 2.87 2.75 -17.67
C GLU A 150 2.57 2.96 -16.17
N LEU A 151 1.31 2.83 -15.72
CA LEU A 151 0.94 3.11 -14.33
C LEU A 151 1.54 2.07 -13.37
N VAL A 152 2.56 2.48 -12.62
CA VAL A 152 3.29 1.61 -11.70
C VAL A 152 2.72 1.67 -10.29
N ASN A 153 2.44 2.89 -9.79
CA ASN A 153 2.05 3.13 -8.40
C ASN A 153 0.67 3.80 -8.31
N LEU A 154 -0.23 3.17 -7.56
CA LEU A 154 -1.56 3.68 -7.26
C LEU A 154 -1.74 3.84 -5.75
N TYR A 155 -2.09 5.06 -5.31
CA TYR A 155 -2.39 5.35 -3.92
C TYR A 155 -3.83 5.88 -3.80
N LEU A 156 -4.69 5.09 -3.16
CA LEU A 156 -6.09 5.44 -2.88
C LEU A 156 -6.41 5.30 -1.38
N ASN A 157 -5.39 5.28 -0.53
CA ASN A 157 -5.57 5.16 0.92
C ASN A 157 -6.28 6.36 1.54
N ASN A 158 -6.91 6.14 2.70
CA ASN A 158 -7.68 7.17 3.42
C ASN A 158 -8.79 7.80 2.55
N ASN A 159 -9.63 6.95 1.96
CA ASN A 159 -10.80 7.35 1.17
C ASN A 159 -12.07 6.70 1.75
N LYS A 160 -13.12 6.59 0.93
CA LYS A 160 -14.43 6.01 1.28
C LYS A 160 -14.81 4.87 0.33
N ILE A 161 -13.81 4.17 -0.22
CA ILE A 161 -14.03 3.03 -1.12
C ILE A 161 -14.56 1.85 -0.30
N VAL A 162 -15.74 1.36 -0.64
CA VAL A 162 -16.37 0.23 0.07
C VAL A 162 -16.09 -1.10 -0.63
N ASN A 163 -16.02 -1.09 -1.96
CA ASN A 163 -15.86 -2.29 -2.75
C ASN A 163 -14.71 -2.11 -3.74
N LEU A 164 -13.84 -3.11 -3.82
CA LEU A 164 -12.87 -3.19 -4.90
C LEU A 164 -13.55 -3.75 -6.16
N PRO A 165 -13.57 -3.01 -7.27
CA PRO A 165 -13.95 -3.59 -8.55
C PRO A 165 -12.88 -4.60 -9.00
N ILE A 166 -13.18 -5.36 -10.04
CA ILE A 166 -12.12 -6.08 -10.76
C ILE A 166 -11.24 -5.01 -11.41
N ILE A 167 -9.96 -4.96 -11.02
CA ILE A 167 -9.00 -4.01 -11.57
C ILE A 167 -8.13 -4.77 -12.55
N GLU A 168 -8.21 -4.38 -13.81
CA GLU A 168 -7.34 -4.88 -14.87
C GLU A 168 -6.17 -3.93 -15.01
N SER A 169 -4.93 -4.40 -14.88
CA SER A 169 -3.74 -3.60 -15.18
C SER A 169 -2.53 -4.49 -15.43
N GLN A 170 -1.82 -4.25 -16.52
CA GLN A 170 -0.58 -4.97 -16.84
C GLN A 170 0.68 -4.24 -16.33
N SER A 171 0.53 -3.03 -15.78
CA SER A 171 1.63 -2.14 -15.42
C SER A 171 1.79 -1.97 -13.91
N LEU A 172 0.69 -2.09 -13.14
CA LEU A 172 0.69 -1.88 -11.70
C LEU A 172 1.63 -2.84 -10.97
N GLN A 173 2.46 -2.26 -10.12
CA GLN A 173 3.38 -2.97 -9.22
C GLN A 173 3.07 -2.66 -7.75
N TYR A 174 2.53 -1.48 -7.46
CA TYR A 174 2.24 -1.03 -6.11
C TYR A 174 0.80 -0.51 -6.02
N VAL A 175 0.04 -1.03 -5.06
CA VAL A 175 -1.31 -0.53 -4.74
C VAL A 175 -1.45 -0.30 -3.23
N ASP A 176 -1.98 0.87 -2.87
CA ASP A 176 -2.35 1.19 -1.49
C ASP A 176 -3.83 1.56 -1.39
N PHE A 177 -4.61 0.67 -0.78
CA PHE A 177 -6.03 0.84 -0.48
C PHE A 177 -6.30 1.02 1.02
N SER A 178 -5.25 1.21 1.84
CA SER A 178 -5.35 1.27 3.30
C SER A 178 -6.33 2.33 3.80
N ALA A 179 -6.89 2.14 4.99
CA ALA A 179 -7.84 3.07 5.60
C ALA A 179 -9.04 3.41 4.70
N ASN A 180 -9.54 2.42 3.95
CA ASN A 180 -10.83 2.44 3.26
C ASN A 180 -11.76 1.38 3.87
N PRO A 181 -13.08 1.59 3.91
CA PRO A 181 -14.03 0.61 4.45
C PRO A 181 -14.27 -0.61 3.53
N ILE A 182 -13.21 -1.31 3.12
CA ILE A 182 -13.23 -2.48 2.23
C ILE A 182 -13.29 -3.75 3.08
N SER A 183 -14.49 -4.15 3.49
CA SER A 183 -14.66 -5.30 4.40
C SER A 183 -14.59 -6.66 3.71
N GLU A 184 -14.76 -6.71 2.38
CA GLU A 184 -14.84 -7.95 1.60
C GLU A 184 -13.83 -7.96 0.44
N LEU A 185 -13.06 -9.03 0.36
CA LEU A 185 -12.25 -9.38 -0.80
C LEU A 185 -12.91 -10.50 -1.60
N LYS A 186 -12.81 -10.42 -2.93
CA LYS A 186 -13.20 -11.52 -3.82
C LYS A 186 -11.96 -12.33 -4.15
N VAL A 187 -12.16 -13.62 -4.44
CA VAL A 187 -11.06 -14.53 -4.83
C VAL A 187 -10.21 -14.00 -5.99
N ASN A 188 -10.82 -13.23 -6.89
CA ASN A 188 -10.19 -12.68 -8.08
C ASN A 188 -9.88 -11.18 -7.97
N SER A 189 -9.88 -10.59 -6.77
CA SER A 189 -9.65 -9.15 -6.56
C SER A 189 -8.32 -8.65 -7.15
N PHE A 190 -7.29 -9.51 -7.22
CA PHE A 190 -5.95 -9.14 -7.71
C PHE A 190 -5.49 -9.93 -8.96
N ASP A 191 -6.34 -10.81 -9.50
CA ASP A 191 -5.97 -11.74 -10.57
C ASP A 191 -5.52 -11.05 -11.87
N GLN A 192 -6.10 -9.88 -12.16
CA GLN A 192 -5.84 -9.13 -13.38
C GLN A 192 -4.72 -8.08 -13.23
N MET A 193 -3.91 -8.21 -12.18
CA MET A 193 -2.71 -7.39 -11.92
C MET A 193 -1.48 -8.28 -11.70
N PRO A 194 -1.01 -9.00 -12.73
CA PRO A 194 0.00 -10.06 -12.56
C PRO A 194 1.38 -9.54 -12.12
N ASN A 195 1.66 -8.25 -12.32
CA ASN A 195 2.95 -7.63 -12.01
C ASN A 195 3.01 -6.97 -10.62
N LEU A 196 1.99 -7.17 -9.77
CA LEU A 196 1.98 -6.66 -8.40
C LEU A 196 3.16 -7.19 -7.59
N LYS A 197 3.82 -6.26 -6.89
CA LYS A 197 4.90 -6.48 -5.93
C LYS A 197 4.47 -6.13 -4.52
N ASP A 198 3.75 -5.03 -4.35
CA ASP A 198 3.34 -4.54 -3.04
C ASP A 198 1.84 -4.27 -3.00
N VAL A 199 1.17 -4.87 -2.01
CA VAL A 199 -0.26 -4.67 -1.74
C VAL A 199 -0.44 -4.21 -0.32
N LEU A 200 -0.99 -3.00 -0.16
CA LEU A 200 -1.32 -2.43 1.14
C LEU A 200 -2.83 -2.33 1.32
N MET A 201 -3.33 -3.01 2.35
CA MET A 201 -4.74 -3.06 2.76
C MET A 201 -4.86 -2.91 4.28
N VAL A 202 -4.08 -2.00 4.84
CA VAL A 202 -4.01 -1.73 6.29
C VAL A 202 -5.30 -1.06 6.76
N ASP A 203 -5.85 -1.44 7.91
CA ASP A 203 -7.03 -0.80 8.50
C ASP A 203 -8.23 -0.72 7.54
N THR A 204 -8.52 -1.80 6.78
CA THR A 204 -9.63 -1.83 5.81
C THR A 204 -10.88 -2.54 6.30
N SER A 205 -10.84 -3.14 7.50
CA SER A 205 -11.90 -3.95 8.10
C SER A 205 -12.16 -5.29 7.41
N ILE A 206 -11.18 -5.83 6.68
CA ILE A 206 -11.26 -7.19 6.12
C ILE A 206 -11.46 -8.19 7.26
N SER A 207 -12.40 -9.11 7.11
CA SER A 207 -12.65 -10.17 8.09
C SER A 207 -12.27 -11.57 7.60
N GLU A 208 -12.23 -11.77 6.29
CA GLU A 208 -11.95 -13.06 5.66
C GLU A 208 -11.02 -12.89 4.45
N LEU A 209 -10.12 -13.86 4.27
CA LEU A 209 -9.27 -13.98 3.10
C LEU A 209 -9.74 -15.17 2.25
N PRO A 210 -10.33 -14.94 1.07
CA PRO A 210 -10.68 -16.03 0.17
C PRO A 210 -9.45 -16.87 -0.23
N VAL A 211 -9.67 -18.18 -0.40
CA VAL A 211 -8.64 -19.10 -0.86
C VAL A 211 -8.10 -18.69 -2.22
N GLY A 212 -6.79 -18.45 -2.30
CA GLY A 212 -6.12 -18.08 -3.54
C GLY A 212 -6.19 -16.60 -3.91
N THR A 213 -6.51 -15.70 -2.98
CA THR A 213 -6.60 -14.24 -3.21
C THR A 213 -5.41 -13.63 -3.98
N PHE A 214 -4.20 -14.19 -3.80
CA PHE A 214 -2.95 -13.71 -4.42
C PHE A 214 -2.28 -14.73 -5.36
N ILE A 215 -3.00 -15.77 -5.79
CA ILE A 215 -2.39 -16.91 -6.50
C ILE A 215 -1.81 -16.53 -7.88
N LYS A 216 -2.30 -15.45 -8.49
CA LYS A 216 -1.84 -14.97 -9.81
C LYS A 216 -0.71 -13.95 -9.73
N ASN A 217 -0.34 -13.50 -8.54
CA ASN A 217 0.64 -12.43 -8.34
C ASN A 217 2.00 -13.02 -7.97
N SER A 218 2.66 -13.67 -8.93
CA SER A 218 3.93 -14.37 -8.70
C SER A 218 5.11 -13.44 -8.37
N GLY A 219 4.96 -12.13 -8.60
CA GLY A 219 5.96 -11.11 -8.29
C GLY A 219 5.84 -10.46 -6.91
N LEU A 220 4.91 -10.90 -6.06
CA LEU A 220 4.68 -10.27 -4.76
C LEU A 220 5.92 -10.32 -3.84
N GLN A 221 6.21 -9.19 -3.22
CA GLN A 221 7.31 -8.98 -2.28
C GLN A 221 6.77 -8.59 -0.89
N SER A 222 5.75 -7.74 -0.83
CA SER A 222 5.17 -7.29 0.44
C SER A 222 3.64 -7.31 0.42
N ILE A 223 3.05 -7.89 1.46
CA ILE A 223 1.60 -7.91 1.67
C ILE A 223 1.31 -7.36 3.05
N TYR A 224 0.59 -6.24 3.13
CA TYR A 224 0.19 -5.61 4.38
C TYR A 224 -1.32 -5.74 4.59
N LEU A 225 -1.70 -6.55 5.57
CA LEU A 225 -3.06 -6.85 5.99
C LEU A 225 -3.26 -6.56 7.49
N ASN A 226 -2.35 -5.81 8.10
CA ASN A 226 -2.41 -5.45 9.51
C ASN A 226 -3.55 -4.47 9.82
N GLY A 227 -4.02 -4.47 11.08
CA GLY A 227 -5.11 -3.59 11.51
C GLY A 227 -6.50 -3.97 10.96
N ASN A 228 -6.67 -5.21 10.49
CA ASN A 228 -7.94 -5.72 10.00
C ASN A 228 -8.70 -6.53 11.08
N ASN A 229 -9.81 -7.15 10.68
CA ASN A 229 -10.69 -7.94 11.55
C ASN A 229 -10.55 -9.45 11.27
N ILE A 230 -9.41 -9.89 10.73
CA ILE A 230 -9.18 -11.29 10.36
C ILE A 230 -9.09 -12.13 11.63
N SER A 231 -9.93 -13.15 11.76
CA SER A 231 -10.01 -13.97 12.98
C SER A 231 -9.49 -15.40 12.82
N GLN A 232 -9.43 -15.89 11.59
CA GLN A 232 -9.00 -17.24 11.23
C GLN A 232 -8.26 -17.22 9.91
N LEU A 233 -7.23 -18.06 9.79
CA LEU A 233 -6.53 -18.32 8.54
C LEU A 233 -6.86 -19.75 8.09
N ASN A 234 -7.67 -19.85 7.04
CA ASN A 234 -8.10 -21.13 6.49
C ASN A 234 -7.01 -21.76 5.63
N THR A 235 -7.02 -23.10 5.48
CA THR A 235 -6.08 -23.82 4.62
C THR A 235 -6.03 -23.20 3.21
N GLY A 236 -4.83 -22.81 2.77
CA GLY A 236 -4.59 -22.21 1.47
C GLY A 236 -5.13 -20.78 1.26
N CYS A 237 -5.59 -20.08 2.31
CA CYS A 237 -6.05 -18.70 2.16
C CYS A 237 -4.96 -17.78 1.60
N LEU A 238 -3.71 -18.01 2.02
CA LEU A 238 -2.52 -17.33 1.53
C LEU A 238 -1.60 -18.31 0.82
N ASN A 239 -2.12 -18.92 -0.26
CA ASN A 239 -1.31 -19.71 -1.19
C ASN A 239 -0.60 -18.77 -2.18
N LEU A 240 0.65 -18.45 -1.87
CA LEU A 240 1.45 -17.47 -2.60
C LEU A 240 2.36 -18.19 -3.61
N SER A 241 2.30 -17.79 -4.87
CA SER A 241 3.14 -18.37 -5.95
C SER A 241 4.48 -17.66 -6.14
N THR A 242 4.90 -16.83 -5.18
CA THR A 242 6.10 -15.99 -5.29
C THR A 242 7.29 -16.57 -4.55
N SER A 243 8.47 -16.49 -5.16
CA SER A 243 9.77 -16.81 -4.56
C SER A 243 10.50 -15.57 -4.01
N ASP A 244 9.91 -14.39 -4.18
CA ASP A 244 10.50 -13.08 -3.84
C ASP A 244 9.83 -12.43 -2.61
N LEU A 245 8.99 -13.18 -1.87
CA LEU A 245 8.33 -12.66 -0.67
C LEU A 245 9.38 -12.20 0.35
N LEU A 246 9.24 -10.94 0.78
CA LEU A 246 10.06 -10.34 1.82
C LEU A 246 9.25 -10.19 3.12
N LEU A 247 7.97 -9.85 3.01
CA LEU A 247 7.15 -9.48 4.16
C LEU A 247 5.67 -9.84 3.97
N LEU A 248 5.10 -10.47 4.98
CA LEU A 248 3.66 -10.64 5.16
C LEU A 248 3.28 -10.11 6.54
N ASP A 249 2.51 -9.04 6.57
CA ASP A 249 2.08 -8.39 7.81
C ASP A 249 0.60 -8.65 8.10
N LEU A 250 0.35 -9.44 9.13
CA LEU A 250 -0.97 -9.79 9.67
C LEU A 250 -1.11 -9.33 11.13
N SER A 251 -0.22 -8.44 11.57
CA SER A 251 -0.25 -7.89 12.93
C SER A 251 -1.55 -7.12 13.22
N HIS A 252 -1.87 -6.92 14.49
CA HIS A 252 -3.05 -6.14 14.89
C HIS A 252 -4.36 -6.61 14.25
N ASN A 253 -4.54 -7.93 14.15
CA ASN A 253 -5.78 -8.56 13.73
C ASN A 253 -6.45 -9.26 14.93
N HIS A 254 -7.38 -10.19 14.68
CA HIS A 254 -8.06 -10.96 15.71
C HIS A 254 -7.81 -12.47 15.55
N ILE A 255 -6.68 -12.84 14.95
CA ILE A 255 -6.36 -14.22 14.59
C ILE A 255 -6.26 -15.02 15.89
N ARG A 256 -7.04 -16.09 16.00
CA ARG A 256 -7.03 -17.01 17.15
C ARG A 256 -6.35 -18.32 16.85
N LYS A 257 -6.54 -18.81 15.62
CA LYS A 257 -6.07 -20.11 15.15
C LYS A 257 -5.71 -20.02 13.67
N LEU A 258 -4.74 -20.84 13.29
CA LEU A 258 -4.35 -21.10 11.90
C LEU A 258 -4.75 -22.53 11.59
N GLN A 259 -5.30 -22.78 10.40
CA GLN A 259 -5.45 -24.16 9.90
C GLN A 259 -4.13 -24.65 9.30
N PRO A 260 -3.93 -25.97 9.17
CA PRO A 260 -2.75 -26.53 8.52
C PRO A 260 -2.60 -25.96 7.11
N ALA A 261 -1.38 -25.56 6.76
CA ALA A 261 -1.04 -24.98 5.45
C ALA A 261 -1.93 -23.78 5.06
N ALA A 262 -2.31 -22.92 6.02
CA ALA A 262 -3.03 -21.68 5.73
C ALA A 262 -2.18 -20.70 4.91
N ILE A 263 -0.88 -20.64 5.19
CA ILE A 263 0.12 -19.84 4.47
C ILE A 263 1.05 -20.82 3.77
N ILE A 264 1.20 -20.66 2.45
CA ILE A 264 2.04 -21.51 1.61
C ILE A 264 2.87 -20.63 0.70
N ILE A 265 4.18 -20.90 0.65
CA ILE A 265 5.13 -20.34 -0.32
C ILE A 265 5.87 -21.47 -1.04
N PRO A 266 6.48 -21.23 -2.21
CA PRO A 266 7.29 -22.24 -2.91
C PRO A 266 8.50 -22.67 -2.06
N GLU A 267 8.97 -23.92 -2.21
CA GLU A 267 10.11 -24.45 -1.45
C GLU A 267 11.42 -23.67 -1.69
N SER A 268 11.58 -23.09 -2.88
CA SER A 268 12.74 -22.29 -3.24
C SER A 268 12.39 -20.81 -3.15
N VAL A 269 12.75 -20.18 -2.03
CA VAL A 269 12.63 -18.73 -1.80
C VAL A 269 13.99 -18.07 -1.83
N ASN A 270 14.06 -16.86 -2.38
CA ASN A 270 15.32 -16.12 -2.53
C ASN A 270 15.83 -15.53 -1.22
N TYR A 271 14.91 -15.28 -0.28
CA TYR A 271 15.17 -14.64 1.00
C TYR A 271 14.36 -15.34 2.10
N ARG A 272 14.72 -15.07 3.35
CA ARG A 272 13.94 -15.48 4.52
C ARG A 272 12.82 -14.44 4.75
N PRO A 273 11.54 -14.74 4.44
CA PRO A 273 10.46 -13.77 4.59
C PRO A 273 10.13 -13.51 6.05
N SER A 274 9.74 -12.27 6.38
CA SER A 274 9.18 -11.93 7.68
C SER A 274 7.66 -12.14 7.69
N LEU A 275 7.15 -12.78 8.73
CA LEU A 275 5.73 -12.94 9.00
C LEU A 275 5.40 -12.28 10.34
N TYR A 276 4.67 -11.17 10.30
CA TYR A 276 4.21 -10.49 11.49
C TYR A 276 2.83 -11.00 11.86
N LEU A 277 2.72 -11.64 13.02
CA LEU A 277 1.47 -12.12 13.64
C LEU A 277 1.31 -11.53 15.04
N ASP A 278 2.10 -10.51 15.39
CA ASP A 278 2.03 -9.85 16.68
C ASP A 278 0.71 -9.10 16.89
N HIS A 279 0.36 -8.83 18.14
CA HIS A 279 -0.90 -8.16 18.51
C HIS A 279 -2.14 -8.87 17.94
N ASN A 280 -2.18 -10.20 18.03
CA ASN A 280 -3.32 -11.03 17.69
C ASN A 280 -3.89 -11.73 18.94
N LEU A 281 -4.71 -12.77 18.76
CA LEU A 281 -5.39 -13.51 19.83
C LEU A 281 -4.98 -14.99 19.83
N ILE A 282 -3.78 -15.31 19.36
CA ILE A 282 -3.26 -16.67 19.27
C ILE A 282 -2.92 -17.16 20.68
N THR A 283 -3.48 -18.31 21.05
CA THR A 283 -3.26 -18.91 22.37
C THR A 283 -2.41 -20.16 22.35
N THR A 284 -2.44 -20.96 21.28
CA THR A 284 -1.79 -22.27 21.21
C THR A 284 -0.98 -22.41 19.93
N LEU A 285 0.11 -23.19 20.00
CA LEU A 285 1.00 -23.49 18.88
C LEU A 285 0.92 -24.98 18.51
N GLU A 286 -0.27 -25.51 18.21
CA GLU A 286 -0.48 -26.93 17.89
C GLU A 286 0.43 -27.40 16.72
N GLU A 287 1.15 -28.52 16.88
CA GLU A 287 2.17 -28.97 15.91
C GLU A 287 1.63 -29.09 14.48
N GLN A 288 0.44 -29.66 14.32
CA GLN A 288 -0.19 -29.90 13.01
C GLN A 288 -0.48 -28.61 12.22
N ASP A 289 -0.74 -27.51 12.93
CA ASP A 289 -1.12 -26.23 12.31
C ASP A 289 0.13 -25.40 11.97
N TRP A 290 1.10 -25.38 12.88
CA TRP A 290 2.24 -24.47 12.84
C TRP A 290 3.48 -25.05 12.16
N LYS A 291 3.73 -26.36 12.31
CA LYS A 291 4.93 -27.00 11.77
C LYS A 291 5.08 -26.82 10.26
N PRO A 292 4.03 -27.00 9.42
CA PRO A 292 4.17 -26.78 7.98
C PRO A 292 4.65 -25.38 7.62
N MET A 293 4.21 -24.36 8.36
CA MET A 293 4.59 -22.96 8.13
C MET A 293 6.00 -22.66 8.65
N LEU A 294 6.38 -23.20 9.80
CA LEU A 294 7.73 -23.05 10.35
C LEU A 294 8.80 -23.71 9.45
N GLU A 295 8.46 -24.84 8.85
CA GLU A 295 9.33 -25.54 7.88
C GLU A 295 9.53 -24.76 6.57
N MET A 296 8.66 -23.77 6.26
CA MET A 296 8.84 -22.87 5.10
C MET A 296 9.90 -21.78 5.33
N GLY A 297 10.44 -21.66 6.55
CA GLY A 297 11.58 -20.77 6.82
C GLY A 297 11.23 -19.29 7.00
N PHE A 298 10.01 -18.98 7.45
CA PHE A 298 9.66 -17.61 7.86
C PHE A 298 10.44 -17.17 9.11
N LEU A 299 10.77 -15.89 9.21
CA LEU A 299 10.99 -15.25 10.52
C LEU A 299 9.64 -14.77 11.05
N ILE A 300 9.14 -15.40 12.11
CA ILE A 300 7.78 -15.18 12.61
C ILE A 300 7.82 -14.34 13.89
N ASP A 301 7.10 -13.23 13.92
CA ASP A 301 6.84 -12.48 15.14
C ASP A 301 5.48 -12.88 15.72
N LEU A 302 5.48 -13.38 16.96
CA LEU A 302 4.27 -13.74 17.73
C LEU A 302 4.13 -12.91 19.00
N SER A 303 4.89 -11.82 19.13
CA SER A 303 4.82 -10.94 20.30
C SER A 303 3.40 -10.41 20.53
N ASP A 304 3.09 -10.05 21.77
CA ASP A 304 1.79 -9.48 22.13
C ASP A 304 0.57 -10.36 21.76
N ASN A 305 0.76 -11.69 21.77
CA ASN A 305 -0.31 -12.69 21.73
C ASN A 305 -0.50 -13.34 23.11
N PRO A 306 -1.72 -13.76 23.47
CA PRO A 306 -2.02 -14.45 24.73
C PRO A 306 -1.58 -15.93 24.73
N LEU A 307 -0.32 -16.21 24.34
CA LEU A 307 0.23 -17.56 24.23
C LEU A 307 0.20 -18.32 25.57
N LEU A 308 -0.26 -19.56 25.52
CA LEU A 308 -0.14 -20.54 26.61
C LEU A 308 1.11 -21.36 26.34
N CYS A 309 2.15 -21.12 27.13
CA CYS A 309 3.33 -21.96 27.12
C CYS A 309 3.09 -23.13 28.07
N ASP A 310 2.60 -24.24 27.57
CA ASP A 310 2.44 -25.51 28.30
C ASP A 310 2.85 -26.68 27.38
N CYS A 311 2.27 -27.87 27.54
CA CYS A 311 2.59 -29.00 26.67
C CYS A 311 2.33 -28.74 25.18
N ASP A 312 1.50 -27.77 24.83
CA ASP A 312 1.22 -27.41 23.43
C ASP A 312 2.46 -26.87 22.71
N VAL A 313 3.44 -26.30 23.42
CA VAL A 313 4.69 -25.81 22.82
C VAL A 313 5.84 -26.83 22.91
N ALA A 314 5.64 -27.98 23.57
CA ALA A 314 6.72 -28.93 23.86
C ALA A 314 7.46 -29.42 22.61
N TRP A 315 6.72 -29.71 21.53
CA TRP A 315 7.28 -30.14 20.26
C TRP A 315 8.23 -29.09 19.64
N LEU A 316 7.93 -27.80 19.85
CA LEU A 316 8.74 -26.69 19.36
C LEU A 316 9.99 -26.52 20.23
N ILE A 317 9.87 -26.65 21.56
CA ILE A 317 11.00 -26.65 22.50
C ILE A 317 11.98 -27.79 22.19
N PHE A 318 11.48 -28.97 21.82
CA PHE A 318 12.32 -30.10 21.39
C PHE A 318 12.89 -29.95 19.97
N SER A 319 12.55 -28.86 19.26
CA SER A 319 12.97 -28.59 17.89
C SER A 319 13.69 -27.23 17.77
N PRO A 320 14.94 -27.08 18.25
CA PRO A 320 15.65 -25.79 18.25
C PRO A 320 15.70 -25.09 16.88
N ALA A 321 15.86 -25.86 15.80
CA ALA A 321 15.90 -25.31 14.44
C ALA A 321 14.56 -24.67 14.00
N LEU A 322 13.42 -25.19 14.49
CA LEU A 322 12.11 -24.59 14.26
C LEU A 322 11.86 -23.44 15.23
N LEU A 323 12.33 -23.53 16.47
CA LEU A 323 12.21 -22.46 17.46
C LEU A 323 12.96 -21.19 17.01
N GLU A 324 14.12 -21.32 16.36
CA GLU A 324 14.86 -20.19 15.73
C GLU A 324 14.06 -19.46 14.62
N GLN A 325 12.99 -20.08 14.12
CA GLN A 325 12.08 -19.43 13.18
C GLN A 325 11.16 -18.40 13.87
N VAL A 326 10.93 -18.55 15.17
CA VAL A 326 10.09 -17.67 15.96
C VAL A 326 10.97 -16.61 16.63
N ALA A 327 10.59 -15.34 16.53
CA ALA A 327 11.21 -14.26 17.29
C ALA A 327 11.14 -14.54 18.80
N ARG A 328 11.92 -13.81 19.59
CA ARG A 328 11.87 -13.94 21.05
C ARG A 328 10.53 -13.43 21.56
N VAL A 329 9.77 -14.30 22.22
CA VAL A 329 8.41 -14.03 22.69
C VAL A 329 8.28 -14.46 24.14
N GLN A 330 7.69 -13.61 24.96
CA GLN A 330 7.40 -13.94 26.35
C GLN A 330 6.11 -14.72 26.48
N CYS A 331 6.09 -15.70 27.37
CA CYS A 331 4.89 -16.38 27.81
C CYS A 331 4.09 -15.42 28.72
N PRO A 332 2.92 -14.91 28.29
CA PRO A 332 2.18 -13.91 29.06
C PRO A 332 1.49 -14.47 30.31
N SER A 333 1.20 -15.77 30.33
CA SER A 333 0.44 -16.41 31.40
C SER A 333 0.81 -17.88 31.58
N GLY A 334 0.20 -18.54 32.57
CA GLY A 334 0.46 -19.95 32.89
C GLY A 334 1.71 -20.16 33.75
N GLN A 335 2.22 -21.39 33.75
CA GLN A 335 3.34 -21.78 34.60
C GLN A 335 4.65 -21.07 34.25
N PHE A 336 4.84 -20.72 32.98
CA PHE A 336 6.03 -20.05 32.48
C PHE A 336 5.84 -18.54 32.31
N ALA A 337 4.83 -17.95 32.96
CA ALA A 337 4.54 -16.52 32.85
C ALA A 337 5.79 -15.65 33.08
N GLY A 338 6.05 -14.73 32.15
CA GLY A 338 7.18 -13.81 32.15
C GLY A 338 8.51 -14.40 31.63
N GLN A 339 8.57 -15.69 31.32
CA GLN A 339 9.74 -16.31 30.70
C GLN A 339 9.68 -16.20 29.18
N ASP A 340 10.85 -16.15 28.53
CA ASP A 340 10.96 -16.21 27.08
C ASP A 340 10.78 -17.65 26.61
N LEU A 341 10.02 -17.85 25.52
CA LEU A 341 9.79 -19.15 24.90
C LEU A 341 11.12 -19.86 24.56
N HIS A 342 12.15 -19.11 24.18
CA HIS A 342 13.48 -19.63 23.86
C HIS A 342 14.27 -20.11 25.08
N ASP A 343 13.91 -19.63 26.28
CA ASP A 343 14.63 -19.91 27.52
C ASP A 343 13.94 -20.99 28.38
N LEU A 344 12.82 -21.58 27.92
CA LEU A 344 12.09 -22.59 28.67
C LEU A 344 12.91 -23.89 28.80
N ASN A 345 12.97 -24.46 30.01
CA ASN A 345 13.77 -25.66 30.28
C ASN A 345 13.14 -26.92 29.63
N PRO A 346 13.81 -27.57 28.65
CA PRO A 346 13.30 -28.78 27.99
C PRO A 346 13.07 -29.95 28.95
N GLU A 347 13.84 -30.09 30.04
CA GLU A 347 13.68 -31.18 31.01
C GLU A 347 12.32 -31.15 31.69
N TRP A 348 11.74 -29.96 31.88
CA TRP A 348 10.41 -29.85 32.46
C TRP A 348 9.37 -30.51 31.54
N PHE A 349 9.45 -30.27 30.23
CA PHE A 349 8.50 -30.84 29.27
C PHE A 349 8.63 -32.36 29.17
N VAL A 350 9.84 -32.93 29.28
CA VAL A 350 10.06 -34.40 29.27
C VAL A 350 9.33 -35.13 30.41
N HIS A 351 9.12 -34.44 31.53
CA HIS A 351 8.51 -35.04 32.72
C HIS A 351 7.02 -34.75 32.89
N ASN A 352 6.50 -33.75 32.17
CA ASN A 352 5.13 -33.25 32.35
C ASN A 352 4.28 -33.33 31.07
N CYS A 353 4.92 -33.64 29.94
CA CYS A 353 4.37 -33.90 28.63
C CYS A 353 5.04 -35.20 28.09
#